data_AF-A0A6N7MJG0-F1
#
_entry.id   AF-A0A6N7MJG0-F1
#
_cell.length_a   1.000
_cell.length_b   1.000
_cell.length_c   1.000
_cell.angle_alpha   90.00
_cell.angle_beta   90.00
_cell.angle_gamma   90.00
#
_symmetry.space_group_name_H-M   'P 1'
#
loop_
_entity.id
_entity.type
_entity.pdbx_description
1 polymer ?
#
loop_
_entity_poly.entity_id
_entity_poly.type
_entity_poly.pdbx_seq_one_letter_code
_entity_poly.pdbx_strand_id
1 'polypeptide(L)'
;MILVGIENTNRYRDLLPQKSDGSPTGIDNFIGFFIEELKPFIENNYRIKDYRIIMGPQAGANFVIYTMFEKPNLFHACIINNPFRWRGGRDIIMQEAESFFESNKTYNKFLYITYNDSDPLEIEGIGYIEKYPYSANGYWRLGNISQRSGNLQQAREYYRKVLEVHPNDVEIVRSRLSMIERKINESVAYAIEQVIKESGIKAGLDKYREIKTNKQVKLYFDEGEFNEFGYRLLNINSIEEAIEIFGLNVEMYPESANVYNSLGEAYMKDGQKDLAIKNYRKSLKLNPENDNARKMLKKLCEKNE
;
A
#
# COMPACT_ATOMS: atom_id res chain seq x y z
N MET A 1 -34.86 -3.40 -6.98
CA MET A 1 -33.98 -3.86 -5.88
C MET A 1 -34.58 -3.34 -4.60
N ILE A 2 -34.74 -4.17 -3.58
CA ILE A 2 -35.15 -3.71 -2.24
C ILE A 2 -33.85 -3.55 -1.44
N LEU A 3 -33.65 -2.37 -0.87
CA LEU A 3 -32.56 -2.11 0.05
C LEU A 3 -33.12 -2.13 1.47
N VAL A 4 -32.50 -2.94 2.32
CA VAL A 4 -32.88 -3.05 3.73
C VAL A 4 -31.69 -2.61 4.57
N GLY A 5 -31.84 -1.49 5.26
CA GLY A 5 -30.89 -1.05 6.28
C GLY A 5 -31.23 -1.70 7.62
N ILE A 6 -30.22 -2.22 8.31
CA ILE A 6 -30.39 -2.80 9.64
C ILE A 6 -29.62 -1.92 10.62
N GLU A 7 -30.35 -1.27 11.52
CA GLU A 7 -29.77 -0.50 12.61
C GLU A 7 -29.40 -1.45 13.75
N ASN A 8 -28.13 -1.44 14.18
CA ASN A 8 -27.68 -2.28 15.28
C ASN A 8 -27.87 -1.57 16.63
N THR A 9 -28.42 -2.30 17.60
CA THR A 9 -28.49 -1.84 18.99
C THR A 9 -27.13 -1.99 19.70
N ASN A 10 -26.41 -3.09 19.44
CA ASN A 10 -25.05 -3.28 19.93
C ASN A 10 -24.17 -3.88 18.83
N ARG A 11 -23.46 -2.98 18.14
CA ARG A 11 -22.65 -3.31 16.96
C ARG A 11 -21.64 -4.44 17.19
N TYR A 12 -20.90 -4.44 18.30
CA TYR A 12 -19.83 -5.42 18.51
C TYR A 12 -20.34 -6.73 19.08
N ARG A 13 -21.50 -6.73 19.75
CA ARG A 13 -22.19 -7.96 20.12
C ARG A 13 -22.73 -8.69 18.88
N ASP A 14 -23.30 -7.95 17.93
CA ASP A 14 -24.04 -8.54 16.81
C ASP A 14 -23.14 -8.87 15.61
N LEU A 15 -22.03 -8.13 15.44
CA LEU A 15 -21.26 -8.16 14.19
C LEU A 15 -19.84 -8.73 14.31
N LEU A 16 -19.37 -9.09 15.51
CA LEU A 16 -18.07 -9.73 15.69
C LEU A 16 -18.24 -11.21 16.05
N PRO A 17 -17.38 -12.11 15.59
CA PRO A 17 -17.47 -13.53 15.95
C PRO A 17 -17.18 -13.79 17.43
N GLN A 18 -16.23 -13.05 18.01
CA GLN A 18 -15.81 -13.21 19.40
C GLN A 18 -15.45 -11.88 20.06
N LYS A 19 -15.49 -11.86 21.40
CA LYS A 19 -15.02 -10.75 22.23
C LYS A 19 -13.49 -10.77 22.36
N SER A 20 -12.94 -9.75 23.01
CA SER A 20 -11.50 -9.62 23.26
C SER A 20 -10.90 -10.75 24.11
N ASP A 21 -11.73 -11.41 24.93
CA ASP A 21 -11.35 -12.56 25.75
C ASP A 21 -11.50 -13.92 25.02
N GLY A 22 -11.90 -13.89 23.75
CA GLY A 22 -12.15 -15.08 22.93
C GLY A 22 -13.52 -15.73 23.15
N SER A 23 -14.36 -15.23 24.07
CA SER A 23 -15.71 -15.75 24.24
C SER A 23 -16.62 -15.38 23.06
N PRO A 24 -17.61 -16.22 22.69
CA PRO A 24 -18.53 -15.91 21.62
C PRO A 24 -19.37 -14.65 21.92
N THR A 25 -19.82 -13.99 20.86
CA THR A 25 -20.72 -12.83 20.94
C THR A 25 -22.19 -13.26 20.73
N GLY A 26 -23.06 -12.30 20.40
CA GLY A 26 -24.44 -12.56 19.95
C GLY A 26 -24.58 -12.71 18.44
N ILE A 27 -23.48 -12.93 17.71
CA ILE A 27 -23.48 -13.00 16.24
C ILE A 27 -24.44 -14.07 15.70
N ASP A 28 -24.51 -15.24 16.33
CA ASP A 28 -25.40 -16.32 15.90
C ASP A 28 -26.87 -15.96 16.09
N ASN A 29 -27.21 -15.25 17.17
CA ASN A 29 -28.56 -14.73 17.38
C ASN A 29 -28.90 -13.70 16.30
N PHE A 30 -27.93 -12.88 15.89
CA PHE A 30 -28.13 -11.91 14.83
C PHE A 30 -28.30 -12.60 13.47
N ILE A 31 -27.55 -13.66 13.17
CA ILE A 31 -27.80 -14.53 12.00
C ILE A 31 -29.20 -15.14 12.07
N GLY A 32 -29.61 -15.61 13.25
CA GLY A 32 -30.96 -16.12 13.51
C GLY A 32 -32.04 -15.12 13.10
N PHE A 33 -31.92 -13.86 13.52
CA PHE A 33 -32.81 -12.77 13.07
C PHE A 33 -32.91 -12.66 11.54
N PHE A 34 -31.80 -12.79 10.80
CA PHE A 34 -31.86 -12.76 9.33
C PHE A 34 -32.69 -13.92 8.76
N ILE A 35 -32.54 -15.11 9.32
CA ILE A 35 -33.13 -16.34 8.81
C ILE A 35 -34.60 -16.47 9.21
N GLU A 36 -34.91 -16.18 10.47
CA GLU A 36 -36.19 -16.51 11.11
C GLU A 36 -37.18 -15.34 11.09
N GLU A 37 -36.68 -14.11 11.02
CA GLU A 37 -37.51 -12.91 11.11
C GLU A 37 -37.45 -12.07 9.83
N LEU A 38 -36.25 -11.57 9.49
CA LEU A 38 -36.10 -10.57 8.44
C LEU A 38 -36.44 -11.13 7.06
N LYS A 39 -35.87 -12.29 6.70
CA LYS A 39 -36.11 -12.92 5.40
C LYS A 39 -37.60 -13.27 5.22
N PRO A 40 -38.27 -13.96 6.17
CA PRO A 40 -39.71 -14.21 6.07
C PRO A 40 -40.55 -12.93 6.00
N PHE A 41 -40.20 -11.90 6.79
CA PHE A 41 -40.90 -10.63 6.73
C PHE A 41 -40.84 -10.01 5.33
N ILE A 42 -39.65 -9.96 4.71
CA ILE A 42 -39.50 -9.38 3.37
C ILE A 42 -40.25 -10.24 2.33
N GLU A 43 -40.12 -11.55 2.39
CA GLU A 43 -40.76 -12.50 1.46
C GLU A 43 -42.29 -12.43 1.51
N ASN A 44 -42.87 -12.19 2.69
CA ASN A 44 -44.32 -12.09 2.88
C ASN A 44 -44.88 -10.72 2.52
N ASN A 45 -44.08 -9.64 2.61
CA ASN A 45 -44.58 -8.28 2.43
C ASN A 45 -44.21 -7.66 1.07
N TYR A 46 -43.24 -8.23 0.35
CA TYR A 46 -42.75 -7.65 -0.90
C TYR A 46 -42.47 -8.71 -1.96
N ARG A 47 -42.72 -8.36 -3.23
CA ARG A 47 -42.31 -9.18 -4.38
C ARG A 47 -40.81 -9.06 -4.59
N ILE A 48 -40.06 -10.12 -4.28
CA ILE A 48 -38.60 -10.17 -4.42
C ILE A 48 -38.14 -11.20 -5.45
N LYS A 49 -36.87 -11.10 -5.85
CA LYS A 49 -36.14 -12.17 -6.55
C LYS A 49 -35.35 -12.98 -5.53
N ASP A 50 -35.12 -14.26 -5.83
CA ASP A 50 -34.22 -15.12 -5.05
C ASP A 50 -32.74 -14.83 -5.37
N TYR A 51 -32.33 -13.58 -5.14
CA TYR A 51 -30.94 -13.15 -5.24
C TYR A 51 -30.68 -12.11 -4.16
N ARG A 52 -29.84 -12.45 -3.20
CA ARG A 52 -29.63 -11.70 -1.95
C ARG A 52 -28.18 -11.24 -1.86
N ILE A 53 -27.99 -9.95 -1.62
CA ILE A 53 -26.68 -9.34 -1.45
C ILE A 53 -26.58 -8.87 0.00
N ILE A 54 -25.49 -9.21 0.68
CA ILE A 54 -25.16 -8.62 1.98
C ILE A 54 -23.98 -7.68 1.84
N MET A 55 -24.07 -6.54 2.52
CA MET A 55 -23.02 -5.54 2.56
C MET A 55 -22.75 -5.11 4.00
N GLY A 56 -21.48 -5.00 4.38
CA GLY A 56 -21.09 -4.58 5.72
C GLY A 56 -19.76 -3.83 5.74
N PRO A 57 -19.71 -2.61 6.33
CA PRO A 57 -18.45 -1.93 6.62
C PRO A 57 -17.91 -2.26 8.03
N GLN A 58 -16.58 -2.37 8.14
CA GLN A 58 -15.84 -2.53 9.40
C GLN A 58 -16.35 -3.72 10.23
N ALA A 59 -17.07 -3.51 11.35
CA ALA A 59 -17.62 -4.63 12.11
C ALA A 59 -18.61 -5.46 11.27
N GLY A 60 -19.41 -4.79 10.43
CA GLY A 60 -20.31 -5.48 9.50
C GLY A 60 -19.57 -6.28 8.43
N ALA A 61 -18.35 -5.90 8.07
CA ALA A 61 -17.54 -6.70 7.17
C ALA A 61 -17.20 -8.06 7.81
N ASN A 62 -16.93 -8.09 9.11
CA ASN A 62 -16.64 -9.33 9.83
C ASN A 62 -17.89 -10.21 9.95
N PHE A 63 -19.05 -9.61 10.21
CA PHE A 63 -20.34 -10.30 10.16
C PHE A 63 -20.58 -10.98 8.82
N VAL A 64 -20.32 -10.27 7.71
CA VAL A 64 -20.48 -10.81 6.36
C VAL A 64 -19.57 -12.01 6.14
N ILE A 65 -18.28 -11.91 6.52
CA ILE A 65 -17.34 -13.03 6.36
C ILE A 65 -17.76 -14.23 7.21
N TYR A 66 -18.08 -14.00 8.49
CA TYR A 66 -18.51 -15.06 9.39
C TYR A 66 -19.78 -15.77 8.87
N THR A 67 -20.77 -14.99 8.44
CA THR A 67 -22.01 -15.53 7.85
C THR A 67 -21.76 -16.28 6.54
N MET A 68 -20.77 -15.85 5.75
CA MET A 68 -20.36 -16.53 4.52
C MET A 68 -19.85 -17.95 4.80
N PHE A 69 -19.10 -18.14 5.89
CA PHE A 69 -18.59 -19.45 6.29
C PHE A 69 -19.65 -20.31 6.98
N GLU A 70 -20.40 -19.73 7.92
CA GLU A 70 -21.38 -20.47 8.73
C GLU A 70 -22.70 -20.75 8.02
N LYS A 71 -23.08 -19.90 7.07
CA LYS A 71 -24.34 -19.97 6.31
C LYS A 71 -24.09 -19.66 4.82
N PRO A 72 -23.29 -20.49 4.12
CA PRO A 72 -22.78 -20.22 2.77
C PRO A 72 -23.84 -19.99 1.69
N ASN A 73 -25.09 -20.43 1.94
CA ASN A 73 -26.21 -20.28 1.02
C ASN A 73 -27.17 -19.14 1.37
N LEU A 74 -26.94 -18.42 2.49
CA LEU A 74 -27.84 -17.34 2.92
C LEU A 74 -27.80 -16.16 1.95
N PHE A 75 -26.60 -15.83 1.45
CA PHE A 75 -26.38 -14.75 0.48
C PHE A 75 -25.71 -15.25 -0.80
N HIS A 76 -26.02 -14.57 -1.90
CA HIS A 76 -25.50 -14.87 -3.24
C HIS A 76 -24.30 -14.00 -3.61
N ALA A 77 -24.18 -12.84 -2.98
CA ALA A 77 -23.11 -11.89 -3.16
C ALA A 77 -22.78 -11.18 -1.85
N CYS A 78 -21.50 -10.92 -1.63
CA CYS A 78 -20.97 -10.26 -0.45
C CYS A 78 -20.16 -9.02 -0.84
N ILE A 79 -20.46 -7.89 -0.22
CA ILE A 79 -19.72 -6.63 -0.37
C ILE A 79 -19.15 -6.25 0.99
N ILE A 80 -17.83 -6.25 1.10
CA ILE A 80 -17.12 -6.18 2.37
C ILE A 80 -16.19 -4.97 2.33
N ASN A 81 -16.41 -4.03 3.25
CA ASN A 81 -15.63 -2.80 3.29
C ASN A 81 -14.76 -2.73 4.53
N ASN A 82 -13.44 -2.74 4.33
CA ASN A 82 -12.43 -2.61 5.38
C ASN A 82 -12.62 -3.62 6.54
N PRO A 83 -12.54 -4.94 6.25
CA PRO A 83 -12.64 -6.00 7.28
C PRO A 83 -11.49 -5.95 8.29
N PHE A 84 -11.55 -6.80 9.32
CA PHE A 84 -10.44 -7.12 10.23
C PHE A 84 -10.09 -6.10 11.32
N ARG A 85 -10.97 -5.14 11.62
CA ARG A 85 -10.70 -4.09 12.62
C ARG A 85 -10.94 -4.50 14.08
N TRP A 86 -10.33 -5.59 14.53
CA TRP A 86 -10.19 -5.95 15.95
C TRP A 86 -8.96 -6.85 16.19
N ARG A 87 -8.45 -6.87 17.43
CA ARG A 87 -7.20 -7.55 17.78
C ARG A 87 -7.29 -9.05 17.50
N GLY A 88 -6.39 -9.56 16.65
CA GLY A 88 -6.32 -10.98 16.26
C GLY A 88 -7.42 -11.44 15.29
N GLY A 89 -8.35 -10.57 14.91
CA GLY A 89 -9.50 -10.94 14.10
C GLY A 89 -9.17 -11.41 12.70
N ARG A 90 -8.13 -10.81 12.10
CA ARG A 90 -7.64 -11.23 10.80
C ARG A 90 -7.17 -12.68 10.79
N ASP A 91 -6.42 -13.08 11.82
CA ASP A 91 -5.83 -14.41 11.90
C ASP A 91 -6.91 -15.48 11.93
N ILE A 92 -7.91 -15.26 12.79
CA ILE A 92 -9.06 -16.15 12.98
C ILE A 92 -9.80 -16.31 11.66
N ILE A 93 -10.13 -15.19 11.02
CA ILE A 93 -10.88 -15.21 9.75
C ILE A 93 -10.07 -15.85 8.62
N MET A 94 -8.74 -15.64 8.55
CA MET A 94 -7.91 -16.26 7.51
C MET A 94 -7.80 -17.77 7.71
N GLN A 95 -7.65 -18.24 8.96
CA GLN A 95 -7.63 -19.66 9.28
C GLN A 95 -8.98 -20.34 8.95
N GLU A 96 -10.08 -19.67 9.27
CA GLU A 96 -11.43 -20.11 8.90
C GLU A 96 -11.61 -20.12 7.37
N ALA A 97 -11.11 -19.10 6.67
CA ALA A 97 -11.18 -19.02 5.21
C ALA A 97 -10.46 -20.18 4.53
N GLU A 98 -9.22 -20.47 4.94
CA GLU A 98 -8.43 -21.59 4.42
C GLU A 98 -9.21 -22.91 4.59
N SER A 99 -9.64 -23.19 5.82
CA SER A 99 -10.40 -24.40 6.16
C SER A 99 -11.71 -24.50 5.35
N PHE A 100 -12.41 -23.38 5.19
CA PHE A 100 -13.66 -23.31 4.45
C PHE A 100 -13.46 -23.59 2.96
N PHE A 101 -12.51 -22.93 2.30
CA PHE A 101 -12.30 -23.10 0.86
C PHE A 101 -11.66 -24.44 0.50
N GLU A 102 -10.84 -25.02 1.38
CA GLU A 102 -10.37 -26.40 1.21
C GLU A 102 -11.52 -27.40 1.17
N SER A 103 -12.52 -27.21 2.06
CA SER A 103 -13.70 -28.05 2.17
C SER A 103 -14.79 -27.75 1.13
N ASN A 104 -14.80 -26.53 0.57
CA ASN A 104 -15.86 -26.03 -0.31
C ASN A 104 -15.31 -25.57 -1.68
N LYS A 105 -14.60 -26.46 -2.38
CA LYS A 105 -13.93 -26.15 -3.67
C LYS A 105 -14.86 -25.67 -4.80
N THR A 106 -16.16 -25.95 -4.69
CA THR A 106 -17.19 -25.53 -5.66
C THR A 106 -17.93 -24.26 -5.24
N TYR A 107 -17.54 -23.64 -4.12
CA TYR A 107 -18.15 -22.42 -3.65
C TYR A 107 -17.88 -21.28 -4.63
N ASN A 108 -18.95 -20.81 -5.29
CA ASN A 108 -18.88 -19.80 -6.33
C ASN A 108 -19.93 -18.70 -6.07
N LYS A 109 -19.53 -17.70 -5.28
CA LYS A 109 -20.35 -16.51 -4.97
C LYS A 109 -19.57 -15.25 -5.34
N PHE A 110 -20.28 -14.16 -5.62
CA PHE A 110 -19.63 -12.89 -5.87
C PHE A 110 -19.10 -12.30 -4.56
N LEU A 111 -17.82 -11.92 -4.54
CA LEU A 111 -17.16 -11.32 -3.39
C LEU A 111 -16.42 -10.06 -3.83
N TYR A 112 -16.81 -8.91 -3.29
CA TYR A 112 -16.11 -7.65 -3.46
C TYR A 112 -15.56 -7.19 -2.11
N ILE A 113 -14.24 -7.02 -2.03
CA ILE A 113 -13.55 -6.58 -0.81
C ILE A 113 -12.83 -5.27 -1.11
N THR A 114 -13.07 -4.25 -0.28
CA THR A 114 -12.22 -3.07 -0.21
C THR A 114 -11.36 -3.13 1.05
N TYR A 115 -10.13 -2.67 0.92
CA TYR A 115 -9.14 -2.69 1.99
C TYR A 115 -8.31 -1.40 1.95
N ASN A 116 -7.92 -0.87 3.12
CA ASN A 116 -7.06 0.30 3.23
C ASN A 116 -5.63 -0.13 3.59
N ASP A 117 -4.67 0.13 2.71
CA ASP A 117 -3.26 -0.25 2.84
C ASP A 117 -2.49 0.48 3.96
N SER A 118 -3.14 1.39 4.69
CA SER A 118 -2.57 2.18 5.78
C SER A 118 -3.04 1.80 7.20
N ASP A 119 -3.60 0.61 7.44
CA ASP A 119 -4.12 0.23 8.77
C ASP A 119 -2.97 -0.03 9.78
N PRO A 120 -2.95 0.65 10.95
CA PRO A 120 -1.92 0.47 11.97
C PRO A 120 -1.78 -0.95 12.52
N LEU A 121 -2.87 -1.74 12.53
CA LEU A 121 -2.83 -3.14 12.95
C LEU A 121 -2.04 -4.02 11.95
N GLU A 122 -1.77 -3.52 10.75
CA GLU A 122 -0.92 -4.17 9.75
C GLU A 122 0.54 -3.70 9.76
N ILE A 123 0.84 -2.63 10.50
CA ILE A 123 2.21 -2.11 10.67
C ILE A 123 3.05 -3.09 11.51
N GLU A 124 2.42 -3.95 12.33
CA GLU A 124 3.09 -5.03 13.08
C GLU A 124 3.39 -6.27 12.21
N GLY A 125 3.88 -6.08 10.99
CA GLY A 125 4.23 -7.18 10.09
C GLY A 125 5.25 -8.17 10.69
N ILE A 126 6.13 -7.72 11.59
CA ILE A 126 7.13 -8.54 12.28
C ILE A 126 6.45 -9.47 13.32
N GLY A 127 5.62 -8.92 14.21
CA GLY A 127 4.88 -9.74 15.19
C GLY A 127 3.94 -10.75 14.54
N TYR A 128 3.43 -10.44 13.35
CA TYR A 128 2.61 -11.36 12.55
C TYR A 128 3.41 -12.54 11.99
N ILE A 129 4.60 -12.33 11.41
CA ILE A 129 5.43 -13.46 10.93
C ILE A 129 6.06 -14.27 12.06
N GLU A 130 6.31 -13.67 13.23
CA GLU A 130 6.77 -14.40 14.42
C GLU A 130 5.72 -15.40 14.91
N LYS A 131 4.45 -15.02 14.85
CA LYS A 131 3.32 -15.89 15.21
C LYS A 131 2.93 -16.87 14.08
N TYR A 132 3.11 -16.47 12.82
CA TYR A 132 2.76 -17.25 11.63
C TYR A 132 3.92 -17.29 10.62
N PRO A 133 4.97 -18.09 10.89
CA PRO A 133 6.21 -18.09 10.10
C PRO A 133 6.04 -18.62 8.66
N TYR A 134 4.89 -19.25 8.36
CA TYR A 134 4.52 -19.73 7.03
C TYR A 134 3.46 -18.85 6.35
N SER A 135 3.21 -17.63 6.82
CA SER A 135 2.24 -16.76 6.14
C SER A 135 2.88 -16.07 4.94
N ALA A 136 2.57 -16.53 3.71
CA ALA A 136 2.92 -15.80 2.49
C ALA A 136 2.41 -14.36 2.51
N ASN A 137 1.22 -14.14 3.05
CA ASN A 137 0.66 -12.79 3.19
C ASN A 137 1.51 -11.91 4.14
N GLY A 138 2.07 -12.48 5.21
CA GLY A 138 2.97 -11.78 6.11
C GLY A 138 4.25 -11.34 5.42
N TYR A 139 4.92 -12.26 4.74
CA TYR A 139 6.13 -11.95 3.97
C TYR A 139 5.86 -10.98 2.82
N TRP A 140 4.74 -11.11 2.10
CA TRP A 140 4.33 -10.18 1.06
C TRP A 140 4.25 -8.74 1.56
N ARG A 141 3.69 -8.55 2.75
CA ARG A 141 3.54 -7.22 3.38
C ARG A 141 4.86 -6.64 3.80
N LEU A 142 5.69 -7.43 4.48
CA LEU A 142 7.02 -6.99 4.87
C LEU A 142 7.88 -6.65 3.65
N GLY A 143 7.70 -7.38 2.55
CA GLY A 143 8.29 -7.06 1.25
C GLY A 143 7.85 -5.69 0.74
N ASN A 144 6.54 -5.42 0.70
CA ASN A 144 5.99 -4.13 0.26
C ASN A 144 6.41 -2.95 1.16
N ILE A 145 6.41 -3.14 2.49
CA ILE A 145 6.86 -2.12 3.45
C ILE A 145 8.34 -1.82 3.21
N SER A 146 9.18 -2.87 3.14
CA SER A 146 10.61 -2.72 2.90
C SER A 146 10.89 -2.02 1.56
N GLN A 147 10.12 -2.35 0.52
CA GLN A 147 10.22 -1.72 -0.80
C GLN A 147 9.90 -0.22 -0.72
N ARG A 148 8.79 0.17 -0.08
CA ARG A 148 8.41 1.59 0.09
C ARG A 148 9.43 2.38 0.90
N SER A 149 10.06 1.74 1.89
CA SER A 149 11.12 2.36 2.69
C SER A 149 12.48 2.43 1.96
N GLY A 150 12.59 1.93 0.72
CA GLY A 150 13.84 1.88 -0.03
C GLY A 150 14.80 0.75 0.39
N ASN A 151 14.40 -0.12 1.31
CA ASN A 151 15.17 -1.26 1.78
C ASN A 151 15.02 -2.45 0.82
N LEU A 152 15.50 -2.28 -0.42
CA LEU A 152 15.26 -3.23 -1.51
C LEU A 152 15.83 -4.63 -1.25
N GLN A 153 16.97 -4.75 -0.56
CA GLN A 153 17.51 -6.06 -0.17
C GLN A 153 16.55 -6.81 0.75
N GLN A 154 16.05 -6.13 1.78
CA GLN A 154 15.09 -6.73 2.71
C GLN A 154 13.78 -7.09 2.01
N ALA A 155 13.32 -6.24 1.09
CA ALA A 155 12.14 -6.51 0.28
C ALA A 155 12.32 -7.77 -0.59
N ARG A 156 13.49 -7.92 -1.22
CA ARG A 156 13.87 -9.09 -2.02
C ARG A 156 13.79 -10.37 -1.19
N GLU A 157 14.38 -10.39 0.00
CA GLU A 157 14.37 -11.56 0.87
C GLU A 157 12.95 -11.94 1.29
N TYR A 158 12.10 -10.96 1.64
CA TYR A 158 10.71 -11.25 1.97
C TYR A 158 9.91 -11.78 0.78
N TYR A 159 10.06 -11.24 -0.42
CA TYR A 159 9.40 -11.78 -1.60
C TYR A 159 9.86 -13.20 -1.95
N ARG A 160 11.14 -13.54 -1.73
CA ARG A 160 11.63 -14.92 -1.87
C ARG A 160 10.93 -15.87 -0.90
N LYS A 161 10.78 -15.47 0.37
CA LYS A 161 10.03 -16.26 1.35
C LYS A 161 8.57 -16.48 0.96
N VAL A 162 7.91 -15.53 0.29
CA VAL A 162 6.55 -15.76 -0.25
C VAL A 162 6.54 -16.93 -1.24
N LEU A 163 7.53 -16.97 -2.15
CA LEU A 163 7.65 -18.02 -3.16
C LEU A 163 8.09 -19.37 -2.57
N GLU A 164 8.82 -19.38 -1.45
CA GLU A 164 9.16 -20.60 -0.71
C GLU A 164 7.91 -21.24 -0.09
N VAL A 165 7.01 -20.44 0.47
CA VAL A 165 5.77 -20.94 1.09
C VAL A 165 4.73 -21.32 0.03
N HIS A 166 4.55 -20.50 -1.01
CA HIS A 166 3.55 -20.72 -2.07
C HIS A 166 4.18 -20.62 -3.48
N PRO A 167 4.87 -21.66 -3.96
CA PRO A 167 5.61 -21.58 -5.22
C PRO A 167 4.72 -21.46 -6.47
N ASN A 168 3.47 -21.90 -6.42
CA ASN A 168 2.63 -22.09 -7.61
C ASN A 168 1.63 -20.95 -7.89
N ASP A 169 1.45 -19.97 -6.98
CA ASP A 169 0.31 -19.04 -7.04
C ASP A 169 0.66 -17.57 -6.73
N VAL A 170 1.73 -17.04 -7.32
CA VAL A 170 2.12 -15.64 -7.06
C VAL A 170 2.88 -14.96 -8.20
N GLU A 171 2.26 -14.90 -9.39
CA GLU A 171 2.79 -14.14 -10.54
C GLU A 171 3.15 -12.69 -10.18
N ILE A 172 2.28 -12.04 -9.40
CA ILE A 172 2.49 -10.69 -8.88
C ILE A 172 3.78 -10.59 -8.04
N VAL A 173 4.11 -11.59 -7.22
CA VAL A 173 5.37 -11.59 -6.45
C VAL A 173 6.55 -11.77 -7.37
N ARG A 174 6.47 -12.68 -8.34
CA ARG A 174 7.56 -12.91 -9.30
C ARG A 174 7.86 -11.64 -10.10
N SER A 175 6.82 -10.94 -10.55
CA SER A 175 6.98 -9.65 -11.22
C SER A 175 7.64 -8.61 -10.31
N ARG A 176 7.19 -8.46 -9.06
CA ARG A 176 7.81 -7.50 -8.12
C ARG A 176 9.24 -7.85 -7.78
N LEU A 177 9.52 -9.13 -7.53
CA LEU A 177 10.87 -9.62 -7.24
C LEU A 177 11.81 -9.34 -8.41
N SER A 178 11.39 -9.65 -9.65
CA SER A 178 12.17 -9.35 -10.85
C SER A 178 12.47 -7.86 -11.01
N MET A 179 11.48 -6.99 -10.77
CA MET A 179 11.67 -5.54 -10.80
C MET A 179 12.66 -5.07 -9.73
N ILE A 180 12.57 -5.60 -8.51
CA ILE A 180 13.51 -5.28 -7.43
C ILE A 180 14.92 -5.78 -7.75
N GLU A 181 15.06 -6.99 -8.26
CA GLU A 181 16.36 -7.56 -8.64
C GLU A 181 17.01 -6.75 -9.76
N ARG A 182 16.23 -6.33 -10.77
CA ARG A 182 16.69 -5.40 -11.80
C ARG A 182 17.14 -4.07 -11.20
N LYS A 183 16.36 -3.46 -10.30
CA LYS A 183 16.75 -2.19 -9.65
C LYS A 183 18.02 -2.35 -8.82
N ILE A 184 18.15 -3.40 -8.03
CA ILE A 184 19.35 -3.67 -7.22
C ILE A 184 20.60 -3.82 -8.10
N ASN A 185 20.48 -4.50 -9.24
CA ASN A 185 21.63 -4.85 -10.08
C ASN A 185 21.97 -3.79 -11.14
N GLU A 186 20.97 -3.06 -11.62
CA GLU A 186 21.09 -2.24 -12.83
C GLU A 186 20.79 -0.74 -12.63
N SER A 187 20.18 -0.34 -11.50
CA SER A 187 19.89 1.08 -11.25
C SER A 187 21.13 1.85 -10.80
N VAL A 188 21.45 2.92 -11.53
CA VAL A 188 22.49 3.86 -11.09
C VAL A 188 22.08 4.59 -9.81
N ALA A 189 20.81 4.96 -9.66
CA ALA A 189 20.31 5.63 -8.45
C ALA A 189 20.53 4.76 -7.21
N TYR A 190 20.17 3.47 -7.30
CA TYR A 190 20.36 2.53 -6.20
C TYR A 190 21.84 2.31 -5.87
N ALA A 191 22.69 2.13 -6.89
CA ALA A 191 24.12 1.94 -6.71
C ALA A 191 24.77 3.13 -5.99
N ILE A 192 24.46 4.35 -6.42
CA ILE A 192 24.95 5.58 -5.77
C ILE A 192 24.41 5.70 -4.34
N GLU A 193 23.12 5.43 -4.13
CA GLU A 193 22.53 5.47 -2.80
C GLU A 193 23.25 4.53 -1.81
N GLN A 194 23.67 3.33 -2.24
CA GLN A 194 24.43 2.43 -1.36
C GLN A 194 25.82 3.00 -1.03
N VAL A 195 26.53 3.53 -2.03
CA VAL A 195 27.84 4.15 -1.80
C VAL A 195 27.74 5.37 -0.88
N ILE A 196 26.66 6.15 -0.98
CA ILE A 196 26.42 7.29 -0.08
C ILE A 196 26.16 6.81 1.35
N LYS A 197 25.36 5.76 1.52
CA LYS A 197 25.10 5.17 2.85
C LYS A 197 26.37 4.63 3.51
N GLU A 198 27.27 4.06 2.72
CA GLU A 198 28.51 3.44 3.21
C GLU A 198 29.65 4.45 3.40
N SER A 199 29.79 5.43 2.49
CA SER A 199 31.00 6.26 2.35
C SER A 199 30.72 7.75 2.17
N GLY A 200 29.46 8.19 2.27
CA GLY A 200 29.05 9.60 2.21
C GLY A 200 28.86 10.15 0.79
N ILE A 201 28.28 11.36 0.73
CA ILE A 201 27.83 12.00 -0.53
C ILE A 201 28.93 12.11 -1.57
N LYS A 202 30.14 12.51 -1.18
CA LYS A 202 31.27 12.69 -2.09
C LYS A 202 31.61 11.40 -2.85
N ALA A 203 31.68 10.26 -2.15
CA ALA A 203 31.95 8.97 -2.77
C ALA A 203 30.84 8.56 -3.75
N GLY A 204 29.58 8.85 -3.41
CA GLY A 204 28.44 8.63 -4.32
C GLY A 204 28.53 9.45 -5.60
N LEU A 205 28.87 10.74 -5.49
CA LEU A 205 29.05 11.62 -6.65
C LEU A 205 30.24 11.18 -7.52
N ASP A 206 31.33 10.73 -6.92
CA ASP A 206 32.46 10.17 -7.65
C ASP A 206 32.08 8.88 -8.38
N LYS A 207 31.27 8.01 -7.74
CA LYS A 207 30.73 6.80 -8.37
C LYS A 207 29.81 7.13 -9.55
N TYR A 208 28.95 8.14 -9.42
CA TYR A 208 28.11 8.61 -10.53
C TYR A 208 28.96 9.06 -11.73
N ARG A 209 30.01 9.84 -11.49
CA ARG A 209 30.93 10.31 -12.55
C ARG A 209 31.66 9.15 -13.23
N GLU A 210 32.12 8.18 -12.44
CA GLU A 210 32.74 6.95 -12.95
C GLU A 210 31.78 6.18 -13.88
N ILE A 211 30.54 5.95 -13.43
CA ILE A 211 29.53 5.24 -14.23
C ILE A 211 29.20 6.01 -15.52
N LYS A 212 29.01 7.33 -15.43
CA LYS A 212 28.65 8.17 -16.58
C LYS A 212 29.73 8.21 -17.67
N THR A 213 30.99 8.07 -17.28
CA THR A 213 32.12 8.05 -18.23
C THR A 213 32.40 6.67 -18.80
N ASN A 214 31.97 5.60 -18.12
CA ASN A 214 32.20 4.23 -18.55
C ASN A 214 31.06 3.66 -19.41
N LYS A 215 31.20 3.77 -20.74
CA LYS A 215 30.21 3.30 -21.73
C LYS A 215 30.01 1.77 -21.79
N GLN A 216 30.82 0.96 -21.10
CA GLN A 216 30.67 -0.51 -21.09
C GLN A 216 29.72 -1.02 -20.01
N VAL A 217 29.29 -0.14 -19.11
CA VAL A 217 28.46 -0.47 -17.96
C VAL A 217 26.99 -0.58 -18.40
N LYS A 218 26.38 -1.77 -18.27
CA LYS A 218 24.95 -2.01 -18.52
C LYS A 218 24.09 -1.56 -17.33
N LEU A 219 24.24 -0.32 -16.88
CA LEU A 219 23.35 0.28 -15.88
C LEU A 219 22.40 1.26 -16.56
N TYR A 220 21.22 1.43 -15.99
CA TYR A 220 20.23 2.40 -16.47
C TYR A 220 20.08 3.57 -15.51
N PHE A 221 19.77 4.72 -16.10
CA PHE A 221 19.36 5.92 -15.39
C PHE A 221 17.85 6.05 -15.50
N ASP A 222 17.19 6.45 -14.42
CA ASP A 222 15.74 6.64 -14.38
C ASP A 222 15.41 7.91 -13.58
N GLU A 223 14.65 8.82 -14.18
CA GLU A 223 14.29 10.10 -13.56
C GLU A 223 13.54 9.90 -12.24
N GLY A 224 12.60 8.95 -12.23
CA GLY A 224 11.75 8.64 -11.08
C GLY A 224 12.54 8.10 -9.91
N GLU A 225 13.49 7.19 -10.16
CA GLU A 225 14.31 6.61 -9.10
C GLU A 225 15.23 7.62 -8.42
N PHE A 226 15.83 8.54 -9.18
CA PHE A 226 16.60 9.65 -8.61
C PHE A 226 15.70 10.62 -7.84
N ASN A 227 14.48 10.86 -8.33
CA ASN A 227 13.50 11.70 -7.65
C ASN A 227 13.08 11.08 -6.30
N GLU A 228 12.71 9.80 -6.29
CA GLU A 228 12.40 9.04 -5.08
C GLU A 228 13.57 9.06 -4.08
N PHE A 229 14.80 8.92 -4.57
CA PHE A 229 16.00 8.99 -3.74
C PHE A 229 16.16 10.36 -3.08
N GLY A 230 16.05 11.45 -3.83
CA GLY A 230 16.09 12.81 -3.29
C GLY A 230 15.00 13.06 -2.23
N TYR A 231 13.76 12.58 -2.46
CA TYR A 231 12.69 12.71 -1.47
C TYR A 231 12.92 11.86 -0.21
N ARG A 232 13.52 10.66 -0.31
CA ARG A 232 13.93 9.89 0.88
C ARG A 232 14.93 10.68 1.72
N LEU A 233 15.92 11.34 1.10
CA LEU A 233 16.87 12.21 1.80
C LEU A 233 16.19 13.40 2.46
N LEU A 234 15.26 14.08 1.78
CA LEU A 234 14.47 15.17 2.36
C LEU A 234 13.58 14.73 3.54
N ASN A 235 13.15 13.47 3.58
CA ASN A 235 12.35 12.92 4.67
C ASN A 235 13.18 12.64 5.93
N ILE A 236 14.47 12.32 5.77
CA ILE A 236 15.41 12.14 6.89
C ILE A 236 16.21 13.42 7.22
N ASN A 237 15.81 14.55 6.64
CA ASN A 237 16.42 15.88 6.82
C ASN A 237 17.88 16.01 6.31
N SER A 238 18.31 15.12 5.41
CA SER A 238 19.56 15.22 4.66
C SER A 238 19.39 16.15 3.45
N ILE A 239 19.24 17.45 3.73
CA ILE A 239 18.83 18.45 2.74
C ILE A 239 19.94 18.71 1.71
N GLU A 240 21.19 18.85 2.15
CA GLU A 240 22.33 19.11 1.28
C GLU A 240 22.55 17.96 0.28
N GLU A 241 22.49 16.71 0.75
CA GLU A 241 22.59 15.54 -0.12
C GLU A 241 21.42 15.46 -1.10
N ALA A 242 20.21 15.80 -0.65
CA ALA A 242 19.05 15.82 -1.55
C ALA A 242 19.23 16.82 -2.69
N ILE A 243 19.77 18.02 -2.41
CA ILE A 243 20.08 19.03 -3.43
C ILE A 243 21.05 18.48 -4.47
N GLU A 244 22.13 17.81 -4.04
CA GLU A 244 23.09 17.18 -4.95
C GLU A 244 22.42 16.12 -5.84
N ILE A 245 21.60 15.23 -5.26
CA ILE A 245 20.91 14.17 -6.00
C ILE A 245 19.87 14.73 -6.99
N PHE A 246 19.08 15.73 -6.60
CA PHE A 246 18.19 16.42 -7.53
C PHE A 246 18.96 17.18 -8.62
N GLY A 247 20.14 17.72 -8.29
CA GLY A 247 21.06 18.32 -9.25
C GLY A 247 21.53 17.33 -10.31
N LEU A 248 21.89 16.10 -9.92
CA LEU A 248 22.19 15.03 -10.87
C LEU A 248 20.98 14.72 -11.77
N ASN A 249 19.77 14.71 -11.21
CA ASN A 249 18.55 14.46 -11.97
C ASN A 249 18.31 15.53 -13.04
N VAL A 250 18.54 16.80 -12.71
CA VAL A 250 18.53 17.93 -13.66
C VAL A 250 19.58 17.77 -14.76
N GLU A 251 20.77 17.29 -14.43
CA GLU A 251 21.84 17.05 -15.40
C GLU A 251 21.46 15.96 -16.42
N MET A 252 20.76 14.92 -15.98
CA MET A 252 20.34 13.80 -16.84
C MET A 252 19.08 14.11 -17.65
N TYR A 253 18.14 14.87 -17.07
CA TYR A 253 16.84 15.16 -17.66
C TYR A 253 16.55 16.67 -17.75
N PRO A 254 17.38 17.45 -18.46
CA PRO A 254 17.31 18.93 -18.46
C PRO A 254 16.05 19.53 -19.11
N GLU A 255 15.22 18.71 -19.77
CA GLU A 255 13.95 19.12 -20.36
C GLU A 255 12.72 18.62 -19.57
N SER A 256 12.93 17.93 -18.45
CA SER A 256 11.84 17.52 -17.56
C SER A 256 11.46 18.66 -16.62
N ALA A 257 10.19 19.08 -16.62
CA ALA A 257 9.71 20.06 -15.67
C ALA A 257 9.74 19.55 -14.22
N ASN A 258 9.60 18.24 -14.03
CA ASN A 258 9.54 17.59 -12.73
C ASN A 258 10.88 17.74 -11.98
N VAL A 259 12.02 17.51 -12.63
CA VAL A 259 13.34 17.60 -11.96
C VAL A 259 13.65 19.00 -11.43
N TYR A 260 13.23 20.05 -12.14
CA TYR A 260 13.35 21.43 -11.64
C TYR A 260 12.37 21.74 -10.51
N ASN A 261 11.17 21.15 -10.53
CA ASN A 261 10.24 21.30 -9.41
C ASN A 261 10.84 20.70 -8.13
N SER A 262 11.35 19.47 -8.19
CA SER A 262 11.92 18.76 -7.04
C SER A 262 13.17 19.45 -6.51
N LEU A 263 14.07 19.92 -7.38
CA LEU A 263 15.23 20.71 -6.97
C LEU A 263 14.82 22.04 -6.31
N GLY A 264 13.76 22.68 -6.82
CA GLY A 264 13.17 23.87 -6.21
C GLY A 264 12.61 23.61 -4.80
N GLU A 265 11.99 22.46 -4.58
CA GLU A 265 11.51 22.04 -3.25
C GLU A 265 12.65 21.80 -2.26
N ALA A 266 13.74 21.19 -2.71
CA ALA A 266 14.93 20.99 -1.88
C ALA A 266 15.56 22.33 -1.47
N TYR A 267 15.76 23.25 -2.41
CA TYR A 267 16.23 24.61 -2.08
C TYR A 267 15.28 25.38 -1.17
N MET A 268 13.97 25.15 -1.28
CA MET A 268 12.99 25.74 -0.36
C MET A 268 13.14 25.21 1.06
N LYS A 269 13.37 23.91 1.23
CA LYS A 269 13.64 23.31 2.55
C LYS A 269 14.94 23.83 3.15
N ASP A 270 15.94 24.07 2.32
CA ASP A 270 17.23 24.64 2.72
C ASP A 270 17.19 26.16 3.02
N GLY A 271 16.11 26.83 2.62
CA GLY A 271 15.94 28.28 2.80
C GLY A 271 16.52 29.15 1.67
N GLN A 272 17.11 28.54 0.64
CA GLN A 272 17.65 29.21 -0.54
C GLN A 272 16.54 29.64 -1.52
N LYS A 273 15.72 30.62 -1.12
CA LYS A 273 14.52 31.06 -1.84
C LYS A 273 14.78 31.49 -3.27
N ASP A 274 15.89 32.19 -3.54
CA ASP A 274 16.19 32.67 -4.90
C ASP A 274 16.48 31.52 -5.87
N LEU A 275 17.21 30.50 -5.41
CA LEU A 275 17.46 29.29 -6.18
C LEU A 275 16.17 28.49 -6.38
N ALA A 276 15.32 28.41 -5.36
CA ALA A 276 14.01 27.78 -5.49
C ALA A 276 13.14 28.49 -6.55
N ILE A 277 13.02 29.82 -6.49
CA ILE A 277 12.27 30.62 -7.47
C ILE A 277 12.79 30.39 -8.89
N LYS A 278 14.12 30.38 -9.07
CA LYS A 278 14.74 30.10 -10.37
C LYS A 278 14.33 28.73 -10.93
N ASN A 279 14.34 27.70 -10.07
CA ASN A 279 13.97 26.35 -10.45
C ASN A 279 12.47 26.19 -10.74
N TYR A 280 11.59 26.73 -9.90
CA TYR A 280 10.14 26.72 -10.17
C TYR A 280 9.77 27.46 -11.46
N ARG A 281 10.43 28.59 -11.76
CA ARG A 281 10.24 29.31 -13.04
C ARG A 281 10.66 28.46 -14.23
N LYS A 282 11.80 27.76 -14.13
CA LYS A 282 12.25 26.83 -15.19
C LYS A 282 11.29 25.66 -15.35
N SER A 283 10.76 25.11 -14.26
CA SER A 283 9.71 24.08 -14.28
C SER A 283 8.46 24.54 -15.03
N LEU A 284 7.92 25.73 -14.70
CA LEU A 284 6.75 26.29 -15.39
C LEU A 284 7.02 26.67 -16.86
N LYS A 285 8.26 27.03 -17.19
CA LYS A 285 8.63 27.27 -18.60
C LYS A 285 8.58 25.98 -19.42
N LEU A 286 8.94 24.85 -18.84
CA LEU A 286 8.91 23.54 -19.49
C LEU A 286 7.50 22.92 -19.47
N ASN A 287 6.76 23.11 -18.38
CA ASN A 287 5.38 22.68 -18.25
C ASN A 287 4.54 23.75 -17.51
N PRO A 288 3.77 24.59 -18.24
CA PRO A 288 2.91 25.61 -17.65
C PRO A 288 1.85 25.09 -16.68
N GLU A 289 1.48 23.80 -16.77
CA GLU A 289 0.48 23.15 -15.92
C GLU A 289 1.07 22.54 -14.63
N ASN A 290 2.33 22.83 -14.30
CA ASN A 290 2.89 22.42 -13.01
C ASN A 290 2.29 23.24 -11.85
N ASP A 291 1.19 22.74 -11.30
CA ASP A 291 0.44 23.37 -10.20
C ASP A 291 1.29 23.63 -8.95
N ASN A 292 2.22 22.72 -8.63
CA ASN A 292 3.07 22.89 -7.45
C ASN A 292 4.01 24.09 -7.62
N ALA A 293 4.73 24.16 -8.75
CA ALA A 293 5.62 25.28 -9.05
C ALA A 293 4.85 26.62 -9.07
N ARG A 294 3.63 26.63 -9.62
CA ARG A 294 2.74 27.82 -9.63
C ARG A 294 2.39 28.28 -8.20
N LYS A 295 1.94 27.35 -7.34
CA LYS A 295 1.60 27.63 -5.94
C LYS A 295 2.81 28.13 -5.14
N MET A 296 3.97 27.50 -5.34
CA MET A 296 5.19 27.87 -4.63
C MET A 296 5.69 29.25 -5.04
N LEU A 297 5.68 29.59 -6.34
CA LEU A 297 6.04 30.92 -6.80
C LEU A 297 5.10 32.00 -6.28
N LYS A 298 3.78 31.75 -6.29
CA LYS A 298 2.80 32.66 -5.71
C LYS A 298 3.13 32.96 -4.24
N LYS A 299 3.34 31.90 -3.43
CA LYS A 299 3.71 32.01 -2.01
C LYS A 299 5.01 32.78 -1.77
N LEU A 300 5.99 32.64 -2.67
CA LEU A 300 7.32 33.25 -2.53
C LEU A 300 7.37 34.70 -3.01
N CYS A 301 6.61 35.03 -4.04
CA CYS A 301 6.60 36.38 -4.62
C CYS A 301 5.60 37.32 -3.91
N GLU A 302 4.49 36.82 -3.37
CA GLU A 302 3.49 37.65 -2.66
C GLU A 302 3.93 38.07 -1.23
N LYS A 303 4.99 37.48 -0.68
CA LYS A 303 5.50 37.81 0.67
C LYS A 303 6.56 38.92 0.69
N ASN A 304 6.85 39.53 -0.45
CA ASN A 304 7.89 40.56 -0.61
C ASN A 304 7.35 41.97 -0.93
N GLU A 305 6.05 42.20 -0.73
CA GLU A 305 5.41 43.54 -0.71
C GLU A 305 5.01 43.90 0.72
#